data_AF-E3MTF6-F1
#
_entry.id   AF-E3MTF6-F1
#
_cell.length_a   1.000
_cell.length_b   1.000
_cell.length_c   1.000
_cell.angle_alpha   90.00
_cell.angle_beta   90.00
_cell.angle_gamma   90.00
#
_symmetry.space_group_name_H-M   'P 1'
#
loop_
_entity.id
_entity.type
_entity.pdbx_description
1 polymer ?
#
loop_
_entity_poly.entity_id
_entity_poly.type
_entity_poly.pdbx_seq_one_letter_code
_entity_poly.pdbx_strand_id
1 'polypeptide(L)'
;MSSTLLFFALFSICSCQVLLNLRDFNGGNAKNRLNPGPDQTGVYVSAFSDSVDLLSKIFIVFGNNGTQTSIYDLKGLRLTTGEIIHCIIDNSTYLTTSLSNNQMTQLTGMMFISSPRQLVDINFHVMDASYQLDIQFKKIDPVDSTVLFLNTNFNVNPSTTSVISQWTQYEGSSVYLYSGYHTR
;
A
#
# COMPACT_ATOMS: atom_id res chain seq x y z
N MET A 1 1.20 8.48 53.94
CA MET A 1 1.92 8.96 52.74
C MET A 1 1.39 8.17 51.56
N SER A 2 0.63 8.81 50.68
CA SER A 2 -0.05 8.14 49.56
C SER A 2 0.92 8.01 48.39
N SER A 3 1.24 6.78 47.99
CA SER A 3 2.14 6.50 46.88
C SER A 3 1.35 6.57 45.57
N THR A 4 1.53 7.64 44.80
CA THR A 4 0.89 7.81 43.49
C THR A 4 1.62 6.92 42.48
N LEU A 5 0.97 5.84 42.04
CA LEU A 5 1.46 4.98 40.95
C LEU A 5 1.33 5.75 39.63
N LEU A 6 2.47 6.13 39.05
CA LEU A 6 2.55 6.78 37.75
C LEU A 6 2.61 5.71 36.66
N PHE A 7 1.50 5.48 35.97
CA PHE A 7 1.41 4.55 34.84
C PHE A 7 2.00 5.24 33.60
N PHE A 8 3.29 5.01 33.32
CA PHE A 8 3.88 5.38 32.03
C PHE A 8 3.41 4.38 30.97
N ALA A 9 2.43 4.77 30.15
CA ALA A 9 2.11 4.07 28.92
C ALA A 9 3.28 4.28 27.94
N LEU A 10 4.17 3.29 27.84
CA LEU A 10 5.16 3.21 26.77
C LEU A 10 4.41 2.95 25.46
N PHE A 11 4.02 4.01 24.77
CA PHE A 11 3.61 3.90 23.37
C PHE A 11 4.85 3.54 22.57
N SER A 12 5.07 2.24 22.36
CA SER A 12 5.95 1.76 21.30
C SER A 12 5.35 2.28 20.00
N ILE A 13 5.99 3.27 19.39
CA ILE A 13 5.66 3.73 18.04
C ILE A 13 6.13 2.62 17.11
N CYS A 14 5.38 1.52 17.04
CA CYS A 14 5.63 0.49 16.05
C CYS A 14 5.33 1.10 14.69
N SER A 15 6.38 1.30 13.87
CA SER A 15 6.26 1.56 12.44
C SER A 15 5.63 0.34 11.78
N CYS A 16 4.30 0.26 11.85
CA CYS A 16 3.53 -0.84 11.29
C CYS A 16 3.28 -0.58 9.80
N GLN A 17 3.39 -1.64 9.02
CA GLN A 17 2.85 -1.68 7.67
C GLN A 17 1.34 -1.47 7.71
N VAL A 18 0.77 -0.78 6.72
CA VAL A 18 -0.67 -0.54 6.66
C VAL A 18 -1.20 -0.65 5.24
N LEU A 19 -2.38 -1.24 5.11
CA LEU A 19 -3.17 -1.25 3.88
C LEU A 19 -4.32 -0.24 4.04
N LEU A 20 -4.39 0.73 3.14
CA LEU A 20 -5.36 1.83 3.16
C LEU A 20 -6.18 1.79 1.87
N ASN A 21 -7.50 1.98 1.95
CA ASN A 21 -8.30 2.16 0.74
C ASN A 21 -8.26 3.63 0.32
N LEU A 22 -8.19 3.88 -0.99
CA LEU A 22 -8.22 5.26 -1.50
C LEU A 22 -9.51 5.99 -1.12
N ARG A 23 -10.62 5.25 -0.98
CA ARG A 23 -11.92 5.78 -0.57
C ARG A 23 -11.98 6.35 0.84
N ASP A 24 -11.04 5.98 1.70
CA ASP A 24 -11.05 6.35 3.11
C ASP A 24 -10.34 7.70 3.35
N PHE A 25 -9.70 8.27 2.32
CA PHE A 25 -9.05 9.58 2.41
C PHE A 25 -10.06 10.73 2.27
N ASN A 26 -9.81 11.82 3.00
CA ASN A 26 -10.59 13.04 2.87
C ASN A 26 -10.25 13.74 1.55
N GLY A 27 -11.29 14.10 0.80
CA GLY A 27 -11.20 14.95 -0.39
C GLY A 27 -11.16 16.44 -0.08
N GLY A 28 -11.46 17.28 -1.07
CA GLY A 28 -11.63 18.72 -0.90
C GLY A 28 -10.34 19.47 -0.56
N ASN A 29 -9.21 19.01 -1.10
CA ASN A 29 -7.85 19.49 -0.85
C ASN A 29 -7.36 19.31 0.60
N ALA A 30 -7.99 18.40 1.35
CA ALA A 30 -7.51 18.00 2.66
C ALA A 30 -6.11 17.38 2.58
N LYS A 31 -5.29 17.63 3.61
CA LYS A 31 -3.96 17.02 3.75
C LYS A 31 -4.07 15.72 4.55
N ASN A 32 -4.05 14.59 3.85
CA ASN A 32 -4.08 13.28 4.47
C ASN A 32 -2.64 12.81 4.71
N ARG A 33 -2.16 12.86 5.95
CA ARG A 33 -0.80 12.40 6.28
C ARG A 33 -0.67 10.90 6.01
N LEU A 34 0.40 10.51 5.30
CA LEU A 34 0.64 9.12 4.92
C LEU A 34 1.60 8.41 5.89
N ASN A 35 2.65 9.09 6.35
CA ASN A 35 3.64 8.53 7.26
C ASN A 35 3.69 9.35 8.56
N PRO A 36 3.17 8.84 9.69
CA PRO A 36 3.23 9.53 10.97
C PRO A 36 4.60 9.36 11.66
N GLY A 37 5.42 8.39 11.25
CA GLY A 37 6.70 8.06 11.86
C GLY A 37 7.87 8.88 11.30
N PRO A 38 9.01 8.92 12.01
CA PRO A 38 10.18 9.69 11.59
C PRO A 38 10.95 9.04 10.42
N ASP A 39 10.84 7.72 10.25
CA ASP A 39 11.59 6.95 9.27
C ASP A 39 10.91 6.94 7.90
N GLN A 40 11.70 6.76 6.84
CA GLN A 40 11.16 6.62 5.49
C GLN A 40 10.43 5.28 5.29
N THR A 41 9.36 5.31 4.50
CA THR A 41 8.54 4.13 4.15
C THR A 41 8.24 4.11 2.67
N GLY A 42 7.88 2.94 2.14
CA GLY A 42 7.49 2.77 0.73
C GLY A 42 5.98 2.78 0.56
N VAL A 43 5.49 3.55 -0.41
CA VAL A 43 4.09 3.54 -0.84
C VAL A 43 3.96 2.75 -2.14
N TYR A 44 3.09 1.75 -2.13
CA TYR A 44 2.77 0.88 -3.26
C TYR A 44 1.28 1.04 -3.58
N VAL A 45 0.95 1.24 -4.86
CA VAL A 45 -0.41 1.59 -5.29
C VAL A 45 -0.94 0.54 -6.27
N SER A 46 -2.11 0.00 -5.98
CA SER A 46 -2.92 -0.79 -6.94
C SER A 46 -4.30 -0.14 -7.02
N ALA A 47 -4.75 0.19 -8.22
CA ALA A 47 -6.04 0.85 -8.43
C ALA A 47 -6.62 0.51 -9.80
N PHE A 48 -6.61 -0.78 -10.16
CA PHE A 48 -6.92 -1.29 -11.50
C PHE A 48 -8.25 -0.77 -12.04
N SER A 49 -9.33 -0.93 -11.27
CA SER A 49 -10.70 -0.57 -11.67
C SER A 49 -10.99 0.93 -11.65
N ASP A 50 -10.16 1.75 -11.01
CA ASP A 50 -10.40 3.18 -10.92
C ASP A 50 -9.99 3.92 -12.21
N SER A 51 -10.82 4.90 -12.59
CA SER A 51 -10.65 5.68 -13.81
C SER A 51 -9.44 6.62 -13.76
N VAL A 52 -8.81 6.83 -14.92
CA VAL A 52 -7.69 7.76 -15.10
C VAL A 52 -8.09 9.19 -14.70
N ASP A 53 -9.32 9.61 -15.01
CA ASP A 53 -9.83 10.96 -14.73
C ASP A 53 -9.94 11.26 -13.22
N LEU A 54 -10.17 10.24 -12.39
CA LEU A 54 -10.19 10.37 -10.94
C LEU A 54 -8.77 10.27 -10.37
N LEU A 55 -8.01 9.24 -10.75
CA LEU A 55 -6.68 8.99 -10.21
C LEU A 55 -5.67 10.11 -10.53
N SER A 56 -5.82 10.78 -11.68
CA SER A 56 -4.99 11.94 -12.08
C SER A 56 -5.26 13.20 -11.25
N LYS A 57 -6.32 13.22 -10.43
CA LYS A 57 -6.66 14.33 -9.52
C LYS A 57 -6.27 14.05 -8.07
N ILE A 58 -5.63 12.92 -7.79
CA ILE A 58 -5.17 12.53 -6.46
C ILE A 58 -3.64 12.54 -6.50
N PHE A 59 -3.02 13.25 -5.56
CA PHE A 59 -1.58 13.50 -5.56
C PHE A 59 -0.96 13.11 -4.23
N ILE A 60 0.22 12.51 -4.29
CA ILE A 60 1.15 12.49 -3.17
C ILE A 60 2.04 13.71 -3.31
N VAL A 61 2.09 14.55 -2.26
CA VAL A 61 2.92 15.76 -2.20
C VAL A 61 4.06 15.53 -1.23
N PHE A 62 5.29 15.67 -1.71
CA PHE A 62 6.52 15.53 -0.94
C PHE A 62 6.87 16.88 -0.30
N GLY A 63 6.62 17.00 1.01
CA GLY A 63 6.72 18.28 1.71
C GLY A 63 8.12 18.90 1.71
N ASN A 64 9.15 18.07 1.58
CA ASN A 64 10.56 18.46 1.59
C ASN A 64 11.01 19.25 0.34
N ASN A 65 10.40 19.00 -0.82
CA ASN A 65 10.80 19.60 -2.11
C ASN A 65 9.62 20.22 -2.89
N GLY A 66 8.39 20.07 -2.40
CA GLY A 66 7.17 20.59 -3.02
C GLY A 66 6.75 19.86 -4.31
N THR A 67 7.46 18.80 -4.70
CA THR A 67 7.08 17.99 -5.85
C THR A 67 5.85 17.15 -5.53
N GLN A 68 5.14 16.75 -6.58
CA GLN A 68 3.97 15.90 -6.46
C GLN A 68 3.94 14.88 -7.58
N THR A 69 3.35 13.73 -7.31
CA THR A 69 3.08 12.68 -8.29
C THR A 69 1.64 12.24 -8.16
N SER A 70 0.98 11.98 -9.29
CA SER A 70 -0.41 11.53 -9.25
C SER A 70 -0.50 10.04 -8.90
N ILE A 71 -1.61 9.62 -8.29
CA ILE A 71 -1.88 8.20 -8.05
C ILE A 71 -1.97 7.42 -9.37
N TYR A 72 -2.39 8.07 -10.47
CA TYR A 72 -2.36 7.46 -11.80
C TYR A 72 -0.94 7.13 -12.25
N ASP A 73 0.00 8.08 -12.10
CA ASP A 73 1.40 7.86 -12.47
C ASP A 73 2.00 6.75 -11.62
N LEU A 74 1.77 6.77 -10.30
CA LEU A 74 2.24 5.73 -9.38
C LEU A 74 1.66 4.34 -9.69
N LYS A 75 0.36 4.26 -10.00
CA LYS A 75 -0.27 3.01 -10.48
C LYS A 75 0.48 2.47 -11.71
N GLY A 76 0.97 3.34 -12.59
CA GLY A 76 1.72 2.99 -13.79
C GLY A 76 3.15 2.51 -13.53
N LEU A 77 3.75 2.84 -12.38
CA LEU A 77 5.13 2.46 -12.05
C LEU A 77 5.21 0.99 -11.62
N ARG A 78 5.54 0.12 -12.58
CA ARG A 78 5.68 -1.31 -12.37
C ARG A 78 6.73 -1.92 -13.27
N LEU A 79 7.29 -3.04 -12.83
CA LEU A 79 8.15 -3.88 -13.66
C LEU A 79 7.31 -4.72 -14.63
N THR A 80 7.96 -5.26 -15.65
CA THR A 80 7.33 -6.21 -16.59
C THR A 80 6.84 -7.48 -15.90
N THR A 81 7.38 -7.81 -14.73
CA THR A 81 6.94 -8.91 -13.85
C THR A 81 5.62 -8.64 -13.14
N GLY A 82 5.10 -7.42 -13.20
CA GLY A 82 3.93 -6.98 -12.43
C GLY A 82 4.24 -6.52 -11.01
N GLU A 83 5.52 -6.47 -10.64
CA GLU A 83 5.97 -5.91 -9.37
C GLU A 83 5.76 -4.39 -9.35
N ILE A 84 5.13 -3.90 -8.29
CA ILE A 84 4.84 -2.49 -8.09
C ILE A 84 6.11 -1.79 -7.62
N ILE A 85 6.50 -0.72 -8.31
CA ILE A 85 7.60 0.13 -7.88
C ILE A 85 7.05 1.10 -6.85
N HIS A 86 7.66 1.10 -5.66
CA HIS A 86 7.25 2.02 -4.59
C HIS A 86 7.75 3.44 -4.85
N CYS A 87 7.04 4.42 -4.29
CA CYS A 87 7.61 5.74 -4.02
C CYS A 87 7.99 5.86 -2.55
N ILE A 88 9.16 6.44 -2.27
CA ILE A 88 9.65 6.64 -0.91
C ILE A 88 9.00 7.90 -0.32
N ILE A 89 8.43 7.77 0.87
CA ILE A 89 7.77 8.87 1.59
C ILE A 89 8.39 9.10 2.96
N ASP A 90 8.31 10.33 3.45
CA ASP A 90 8.75 10.75 4.79
C ASP A 90 7.59 11.36 5.60
N ASN A 91 7.88 11.82 6.82
CA ASN A 91 6.88 12.38 7.74
C ASN A 91 6.22 13.69 7.28
N SER A 92 6.77 14.33 6.25
CA SER A 92 6.23 15.55 5.64
C SER A 92 5.26 15.25 4.50
N THR A 93 5.21 13.99 4.06
CA THR A 93 4.47 13.56 2.87
C THR A 93 2.98 13.36 3.18
N TYR A 94 2.13 13.86 2.29
CA TYR A 94 0.67 13.75 2.41
C TYR A 94 -0.01 13.53 1.06
N LEU A 95 -1.19 12.90 1.11
CA LEU A 95 -2.09 12.76 -0.02
C LEU A 95 -3.12 13.91 -0.03
N THR A 96 -3.34 14.50 -1.19
CA THR A 96 -4.35 15.54 -1.41
C THR A 96 -5.08 15.33 -2.74
N THR A 97 -6.28 15.87 -2.85
CA THR A 97 -7.09 15.76 -4.07
C THR A 97 -8.16 16.85 -4.14
N SER A 98 -8.48 17.31 -5.34
CA SER A 98 -9.61 18.21 -5.59
C SER A 98 -10.96 17.49 -5.65
N LEU A 99 -10.96 16.15 -5.63
CA LEU A 99 -12.19 15.35 -5.58
C LEU A 99 -12.96 15.61 -4.29
N SER A 100 -14.29 15.65 -4.38
CA SER A 100 -15.16 15.67 -3.19
C SER A 100 -15.12 14.34 -2.44
N ASN A 101 -15.50 14.33 -1.16
CA ASN A 101 -15.64 13.08 -0.40
C ASN A 101 -16.57 12.07 -1.09
N ASN A 102 -17.65 12.55 -1.73
CA ASN A 102 -18.56 11.69 -2.48
C ASN A 102 -17.92 11.03 -3.72
N GLN A 103 -16.92 11.68 -4.32
CA GLN A 103 -16.16 11.08 -5.41
C GLN A 103 -15.08 10.13 -4.87
N MET A 104 -14.48 10.45 -3.72
CA MET A 104 -13.52 9.56 -3.05
C MET A 104 -14.16 8.22 -2.67
N THR A 105 -15.39 8.22 -2.13
CA THR A 105 -16.09 6.98 -1.71
C THR A 105 -16.34 5.98 -2.84
N GLN A 106 -16.26 6.42 -4.11
CA GLN A 106 -16.44 5.57 -5.29
C GLN A 106 -15.17 4.81 -5.68
N LEU A 107 -14.01 5.19 -5.14
CA LEU A 107 -12.73 4.57 -5.48
C LEU A 107 -12.64 3.15 -4.90
N THR A 108 -11.92 2.30 -5.62
CA THR A 108 -11.70 0.88 -5.30
C THR A 108 -10.22 0.54 -5.12
N GLY A 109 -9.34 1.46 -5.47
CA GLY A 109 -7.91 1.33 -5.30
C GLY A 109 -7.47 1.31 -3.85
N MET A 110 -6.26 0.80 -3.66
CA MET A 110 -5.61 0.57 -2.39
C MET A 110 -4.17 1.10 -2.43
N MET A 111 -3.71 1.50 -1.25
CA MET A 111 -2.34 1.89 -0.99
C MET A 111 -1.79 1.01 0.12
N PHE A 112 -0.66 0.35 -0.13
CA PHE A 112 0.13 -0.30 0.90
C PHE A 112 1.29 0.62 1.29
N ILE A 113 1.41 0.92 2.58
CA ILE A 113 2.55 1.62 3.16
C ILE A 113 3.38 0.60 3.93
N SER A 114 4.62 0.41 3.51
CA SER A 114 5.52 -0.55 4.13
C SER A 114 6.09 -0.04 5.44
N SER A 115 6.58 -0.95 6.27
CA SER A 115 7.49 -0.57 7.36
C SER A 115 8.86 -0.14 6.79
N PRO A 116 9.67 0.64 7.53
CA PRO A 116 11.04 0.97 7.12
C PRO A 116 11.92 -0.26 6.85
N ARG A 117 11.67 -1.36 7.57
CA ARG A 117 12.39 -2.63 7.35
C ARG A 117 12.05 -3.27 6.01
N GLN A 118 10.76 -3.29 5.65
CA GLN A 118 10.31 -3.80 4.35
C GLN A 118 10.79 -2.93 3.20
N LEU A 119 10.91 -1.61 3.39
CA LEU A 119 11.42 -0.70 2.35
C LEU A 119 12.85 -1.09 1.90
N VAL A 120 13.70 -1.54 2.82
CA VAL A 120 15.10 -1.89 2.53
C VAL A 120 15.33 -3.40 2.33
N ASP A 121 14.28 -4.21 2.45
CA ASP A 121 14.35 -5.66 2.28
C ASP A 121 14.22 -6.02 0.79
N ILE A 122 15.31 -6.50 0.21
CA ILE A 122 15.37 -6.90 -1.19
C ILE A 122 14.49 -8.12 -1.52
N ASN A 123 14.04 -8.86 -0.50
CA ASN A 123 13.19 -10.05 -0.64
C ASN A 123 11.72 -9.75 -0.31
N PHE A 124 11.38 -8.48 -0.10
CA PHE A 124 10.00 -8.03 0.06
C PHE A 124 9.46 -7.53 -1.28
N HIS A 125 8.46 -8.24 -1.80
CA HIS A 125 7.88 -7.95 -3.11
C HIS A 125 6.40 -7.59 -2.98
N VAL A 126 5.96 -6.57 -3.72
CA VAL A 126 4.54 -6.22 -3.82
C VAL A 126 4.10 -6.34 -5.27
N MET A 127 3.12 -7.20 -5.53
CA MET A 127 2.66 -7.57 -6.87
C MET A 127 1.23 -7.09 -7.10
N ASP A 128 0.94 -6.54 -8.29
CA ASP A 128 -0.43 -6.17 -8.67
C ASP A 128 -1.16 -7.34 -9.33
N ALA A 129 -1.79 -8.17 -8.50
CA ALA A 129 -2.56 -9.35 -8.90
C ALA A 129 -3.91 -9.02 -9.59
N SER A 130 -4.16 -7.74 -9.87
CA SER A 130 -5.26 -7.28 -10.72
C SER A 130 -5.06 -7.65 -12.19
N TYR A 131 -3.79 -7.86 -12.58
CA TYR A 131 -3.37 -8.29 -13.91
C TYR A 131 -3.06 -9.79 -13.93
N GLN A 132 -3.05 -10.38 -15.13
CA GLN A 132 -2.48 -11.72 -15.29
C GLN A 132 -0.96 -11.64 -15.06
N LEU A 133 -0.48 -12.45 -14.11
CA LEU A 133 0.93 -12.50 -13.72
C LEU A 133 1.48 -13.91 -13.95
N ASP A 134 2.69 -13.98 -14.51
CA ASP A 134 3.51 -15.18 -14.53
C ASP A 134 4.84 -14.81 -13.84
N ILE A 135 4.97 -15.22 -12.58
CA ILE A 135 6.07 -14.80 -11.71
C ILE A 135 6.97 -15.98 -11.42
N GLN A 136 8.25 -15.80 -11.71
CA GLN A 136 9.31 -16.68 -11.26
C GLN A 136 10.23 -15.90 -10.33
N PHE A 137 10.07 -16.09 -9.03
CA PHE A 137 11.03 -15.61 -8.05
C PHE A 137 12.34 -16.38 -8.26
N LYS A 138 13.37 -15.68 -8.76
CA LYS A 138 14.68 -16.31 -9.04
C LYS A 138 15.23 -16.92 -7.75
N LYS A 139 15.63 -18.19 -7.83
CA LYS A 139 16.41 -18.88 -6.78
C LYS A 139 17.78 -18.23 -6.68
N ILE A 140 17.92 -17.20 -5.87
CA ILE A 140 19.23 -16.68 -5.45
C ILE A 140 19.32 -17.04 -3.96
N ASP A 141 19.84 -18.24 -3.70
CA ASP A 141 20.01 -18.83 -2.35
C ASP A 141 18.70 -19.04 -1.55
N PRO A 142 18.69 -19.90 -0.50
CA PRO A 142 17.51 -20.07 0.34
C PRO A 142 17.38 -18.84 1.26
N VAL A 143 16.88 -17.74 0.70
CA VAL A 143 16.53 -16.54 1.46
C VAL A 143 15.01 -16.44 1.54
N ASP A 144 14.50 -16.32 2.76
CA ASP A 144 13.07 -16.14 2.99
C ASP A 144 12.58 -14.87 2.29
N SER A 145 11.61 -15.03 1.40
CA SER A 145 10.99 -13.92 0.67
C SER A 145 9.56 -13.73 1.14
N THR A 146 9.12 -12.48 1.23
CA THR A 146 7.73 -12.12 1.52
C THR A 146 7.13 -11.48 0.29
N VAL A 147 6.04 -12.06 -0.21
CA VAL A 147 5.33 -11.55 -1.38
C VAL A 147 3.92 -11.12 -0.98
N LEU A 148 3.61 -9.85 -1.19
CA LEU A 148 2.29 -9.27 -0.99
C LEU A 148 1.60 -9.11 -2.34
N PHE A 149 0.43 -9.72 -2.50
CA PHE A 149 -0.41 -9.53 -3.69
C PHE A 149 -1.52 -8.53 -3.39
N LEU A 150 -1.61 -7.46 -4.17
CA LEU A 150 -2.71 -6.51 -4.14
C LEU A 150 -3.65 -6.80 -5.32
N ASN A 151 -4.94 -6.96 -5.05
CA ASN A 151 -5.95 -7.13 -6.09
C ASN A 151 -7.00 -6.04 -5.97
N THR A 152 -7.11 -5.22 -7.01
CA THR A 152 -8.10 -4.17 -7.17
C THR A 152 -8.86 -4.27 -8.49
N ASN A 153 -8.91 -5.49 -9.08
CA ASN A 153 -9.74 -5.78 -10.23
C ASN A 153 -11.17 -6.11 -9.78
N PHE A 154 -11.97 -5.05 -9.64
CA PHE A 154 -13.40 -5.12 -9.36
C PHE A 154 -14.27 -5.23 -10.62
N ASN A 155 -13.65 -5.35 -11.80
CA ASN A 155 -14.35 -5.39 -13.09
C ASN A 155 -14.79 -6.82 -13.50
N VAL A 156 -14.47 -7.83 -12.69
CA VAL A 156 -14.87 -9.24 -12.89
C VAL A 156 -16.12 -9.59 -12.09
N ASN A 157 -16.79 -10.70 -12.41
CA ASN A 157 -17.92 -11.23 -11.62
C ASN A 157 -17.61 -12.69 -11.22
N PRO A 158 -17.35 -13.00 -9.94
CA PRO A 158 -17.41 -12.08 -8.78
C PRO A 158 -16.26 -11.07 -8.78
N SER A 159 -16.49 -9.86 -8.25
CA SER A 159 -15.60 -8.69 -8.30
C SER A 159 -14.31 -8.78 -7.47
N THR A 160 -13.94 -9.97 -6.99
CA THR A 160 -12.79 -10.17 -6.10
C THR A 160 -12.08 -11.51 -6.29
N THR A 161 -12.35 -12.26 -7.36
CA THR A 161 -11.68 -13.56 -7.56
C THR A 161 -10.35 -13.40 -8.28
N SER A 162 -9.25 -13.62 -7.55
CA SER A 162 -7.95 -13.98 -8.16
C SER A 162 -7.75 -15.49 -8.02
N VAL A 163 -7.25 -16.14 -9.07
CA VAL A 163 -6.79 -17.52 -9.02
C VAL A 163 -5.28 -17.51 -8.99
N ILE A 164 -4.70 -18.04 -7.92
CA ILE A 164 -3.27 -18.38 -7.88
C ILE A 164 -3.18 -19.85 -8.25
N SER A 165 -2.60 -20.15 -9.40
CA SER A 165 -2.38 -21.50 -9.90
C SER A 165 -0.90 -21.80 -10.06
N GLN A 166 -0.53 -23.08 -10.06
CA GLN A 166 0.86 -23.53 -10.24
C GLN A 166 1.82 -22.94 -9.18
N TRP A 167 1.27 -22.54 -8.03
CA TRP A 167 2.06 -22.06 -6.89
C TRP A 167 2.94 -23.18 -6.35
N THR A 168 4.25 -22.96 -6.39
CA THR A 168 5.24 -23.88 -5.85
C THR A 168 6.08 -23.13 -4.82
N GLN A 169 6.06 -23.59 -3.57
CA GLN A 169 6.82 -22.99 -2.46
C GLN A 169 7.63 -24.06 -1.72
N TYR A 170 8.66 -23.63 -0.98
CA TYR A 170 9.46 -24.55 -0.17
C TYR A 170 8.67 -25.08 1.04
N GLU A 171 9.10 -26.24 1.54
CA GLU A 171 8.59 -26.78 2.80
C GLU A 171 8.87 -25.77 3.94
N GLY A 172 7.84 -25.44 4.72
CA GLY A 172 7.91 -24.42 5.78
C GLY A 172 7.41 -23.02 5.38
N SER A 173 7.13 -22.75 4.11
CA SER A 173 6.50 -21.50 3.69
C SER A 173 5.06 -21.38 4.22
N SER A 174 4.65 -20.15 4.55
CA SER A 174 3.31 -19.83 5.05
C SER A 174 2.60 -18.82 4.15
N VAL A 175 1.27 -18.95 4.06
CA VAL A 175 0.41 -18.06 3.26
C VAL A 175 -0.66 -17.49 4.18
N TYR A 176 -0.87 -16.18 4.09
CA TYR A 176 -1.87 -15.45 4.85
C TYR A 176 -2.78 -14.68 3.88
N LEU A 177 -4.09 -14.74 4.12
CA LEU A 177 -5.06 -13.88 3.44
C LEU A 177 -5.42 -12.73 4.37
N TYR A 178 -5.23 -11.50 3.89
CA TYR A 178 -5.61 -10.29 4.60
C TYR A 178 -6.93 -9.78 4.05
N SER A 179 -7.99 -9.80 4.85
CA SER A 179 -9.30 -9.27 4.44
C SER A 179 -9.39 -7.74 4.47
N GLY A 180 -8.31 -7.04 4.87
CA GLY A 180 -8.42 -5.69 5.42
C GLY A 180 -9.27 -5.69 6.71
N TYR A 181 -9.08 -4.72 7.59
CA TYR A 181 -9.94 -4.63 8.77
C TYR A 181 -11.39 -4.36 8.34
N HIS A 182 -12.31 -5.30 8.63
CA HIS A 182 -13.74 -5.00 8.64
C HIS A 182 -14.06 -4.24 9.92
N THR A 183 -14.03 -2.91 9.87
CA THR A 183 -14.77 -2.12 10.87
C THR A 183 -16.24 -2.17 10.47
N ARG A 184 -17.02 -2.96 11.20
CA ARG A 184 -18.48 -2.84 11.26
C ARG A 184 -18.87 -1.47 11.82
#